data_AF-A0A8J7GHY4-F1
#
_entry.id   AF-A0A8J7GHY4-F1
#
_cell.length_a   1.000
_cell.length_b   1.000
_cell.length_c   1.000
_cell.angle_alpha   90.00
_cell.angle_beta   90.00
_cell.angle_gamma   90.00
#
_symmetry.space_group_name_H-M   'P 1'
#
loop_
_entity.id
_entity.type
_entity.pdbx_description
1 polymer ?
#
loop_
_entity_poly.entity_id
_entity_poly.type
_entity_poly.pdbx_seq_one_letter_code
_entity_poly.pdbx_strand_id
1 'polypeptide(L)'
;MLLFYIGIILVVSVILFGRMRYEATLCQVLRHTVHSSNSSQDLTLFFISDIHFRTLPKKWVEEMMKEEIDYVIIGGDLAERHVPEERIMHNLQQLRKIAPIFYVYGNNDREIGEERLERILKEQDVHVLRNNSVCLTQHSDWMICGTDDPSTRRADIYQTLAGCSEAKEVIFVSHSPVFFKKADELAKIRLKLAGHTHGGQIRFGPLGLHERGSFQVREGHATLVSNGYGTTKIPLRLGAPAETHIIKIERMIEEDLQ
;
A
#
# COMPACT_ATOMS: atom_id res chain seq x y z
N MET A 1 26.30 -39.79 -16.21
CA MET A 1 25.55 -38.68 -16.84
C MET A 1 24.27 -38.35 -16.09
N LEU A 2 23.38 -39.30 -15.82
CA LEU A 2 22.11 -39.03 -15.09
C LEU A 2 22.31 -38.33 -13.73
N LEU A 3 23.18 -38.85 -12.86
CA LEU A 3 23.46 -38.25 -11.55
C LEU A 3 24.02 -36.82 -11.62
N PHE A 4 24.77 -36.50 -12.68
CA PHE A 4 25.31 -35.17 -12.91
C PHE A 4 24.19 -34.17 -13.24
N TYR A 5 23.26 -34.53 -14.14
CA TYR A 5 22.11 -33.69 -14.46
C TYR A 5 21.16 -33.53 -13.25
N ILE A 6 20.95 -34.59 -12.47
CA ILE A 6 20.20 -34.52 -11.21
C ILE A 6 20.87 -33.51 -10.26
N GLY A 7 22.20 -33.56 -10.14
CA GLY A 7 22.97 -32.60 -9.34
C GLY A 7 22.76 -31.16 -9.78
N ILE A 8 22.81 -30.88 -11.09
CA ILE A 8 22.57 -29.53 -11.63
C ILE A 8 21.15 -29.06 -11.33
N ILE A 9 20.14 -29.88 -11.58
CA ILE A 9 18.74 -29.54 -11.34
C ILE A 9 18.50 -29.22 -9.86
N LEU A 10 19.09 -30.01 -8.96
CA LEU A 10 19.01 -29.77 -7.53
C LEU A 10 19.64 -28.42 -7.15
N VAL A 11 20.84 -28.12 -7.64
CA VAL A 11 21.53 -26.86 -7.37
C VAL A 11 20.70 -25.66 -7.86
N VAL A 12 20.21 -25.72 -9.10
CA VAL A 12 19.36 -24.66 -9.68
C VAL A 12 18.07 -24.47 -8.87
N SER A 13 17.44 -25.57 -8.44
CA SER A 13 16.21 -25.52 -7.64
C SER A 13 16.43 -24.88 -6.27
N VAL A 14 17.57 -25.18 -5.62
CA VAL A 14 17.95 -24.56 -4.34
C VAL A 14 18.21 -23.07 -4.51
N ILE A 15 18.93 -22.66 -5.56
CA ILE A 15 19.21 -21.25 -5.86
C ILE A 15 17.90 -20.50 -6.13
N LEU A 16 17.01 -21.08 -6.94
CA LEU A 16 15.71 -20.48 -7.26
C LEU A 16 14.85 -20.34 -6.00
N PHE A 17 14.74 -21.39 -5.20
CA PHE A 17 13.99 -21.34 -3.94
C PHE A 17 14.56 -20.28 -2.98
N GLY A 18 15.89 -20.21 -2.86
CA GLY A 18 16.58 -19.18 -2.07
C GLY A 18 16.26 -17.78 -2.56
N ARG A 19 16.31 -17.55 -3.88
CA ARG A 19 15.92 -16.26 -4.49
C ARG A 19 14.46 -15.93 -4.21
N MET A 20 13.56 -16.91 -4.32
CA MET A 20 12.14 -16.70 -4.12
C MET A 20 11.80 -16.34 -2.67
N ARG A 21 12.49 -16.98 -1.71
CA ARG A 21 12.40 -16.65 -0.29
C ARG A 21 12.96 -15.27 0.00
N TYR A 22 14.11 -14.93 -0.59
CA TYR A 22 14.72 -13.62 -0.44
C TYR A 22 13.77 -12.50 -0.89
N GLU A 23 13.17 -12.63 -2.08
CA GLU A 23 12.19 -11.65 -2.59
C GLU A 23 10.93 -11.58 -1.72
N ALA A 24 10.49 -12.71 -1.12
CA ALA A 24 9.35 -12.77 -0.21
C ALA A 24 9.58 -12.04 1.11
N THR A 25 10.82 -12.03 1.61
CA THR A 25 11.17 -11.45 2.91
C THR A 25 11.90 -10.12 2.83
N LEU A 26 12.01 -9.55 1.62
CA LEU A 26 12.65 -8.26 1.40
C LEU A 26 11.86 -7.16 2.12
N CYS A 27 12.53 -6.25 2.82
CA CYS A 27 11.91 -5.02 3.36
C CYS A 27 12.31 -3.84 2.48
N GLN A 28 12.03 -3.91 1.19
CA GLN A 28 12.41 -2.87 0.24
C GLN A 28 11.50 -1.66 0.37
N VAL A 29 12.12 -0.48 0.43
CA VAL A 29 11.42 0.80 0.46
C VAL A 29 11.73 1.52 -0.84
N LEU A 30 10.72 1.61 -1.71
CA LEU A 30 10.80 2.39 -2.94
C LEU A 30 10.46 3.85 -2.63
N ARG A 31 11.23 4.78 -3.20
CA ARG A 31 11.07 6.22 -2.97
C ARG A 31 10.60 6.89 -4.25
N HIS A 32 9.58 7.71 -4.11
CA HIS A 32 8.94 8.41 -5.22
C HIS A 32 8.81 9.89 -4.87
N THR A 33 9.01 10.75 -5.87
CA THR A 33 8.75 12.19 -5.75
C THR A 33 7.67 12.58 -6.75
N VAL A 34 6.70 13.35 -6.29
CA VAL A 34 5.64 13.97 -7.10
C VAL A 34 5.62 15.45 -6.75
N HIS A 35 5.21 16.29 -7.69
CA HIS A 35 5.09 17.72 -7.45
C HIS A 35 3.63 18.14 -7.42
N SER A 36 3.30 19.08 -6.54
CA SER A 36 1.97 19.67 -6.41
C SER A 36 2.05 21.19 -6.53
N SER A 37 1.32 21.75 -7.51
CA SER A 37 1.22 23.19 -7.72
C SER A 37 0.23 23.89 -6.79
N ASN A 38 -0.64 23.13 -6.11
CA ASN A 38 -1.74 23.70 -5.31
C ASN A 38 -1.59 23.44 -3.80
N SER A 39 -0.52 22.75 -3.39
CA SER A 39 -0.18 22.52 -1.98
C SER A 39 0.70 23.65 -1.44
N SER A 40 0.40 24.13 -0.24
CA SER A 40 1.23 25.12 0.47
C SER A 40 2.46 24.52 1.14
N GLN A 41 2.47 23.20 1.38
CA GLN A 41 3.51 22.48 2.11
C GLN A 41 3.87 21.17 1.42
N ASP A 42 5.08 20.67 1.70
CA ASP A 42 5.45 19.30 1.33
C ASP A 42 4.59 18.31 2.14
N LEU A 43 4.39 17.11 1.59
CA LEU A 43 3.67 16.01 2.23
C LEU A 43 4.38 14.69 1.94
N THR A 44 4.77 13.96 2.97
CA THR A 44 5.45 12.67 2.87
C THR A 44 4.56 11.55 3.40
N LEU A 45 4.26 10.59 2.53
CA LEU A 45 3.41 9.45 2.85
C LEU A 45 4.21 8.16 2.86
N PHE A 46 3.94 7.30 3.83
CA PHE A 46 4.41 5.92 3.86
C PHE A 46 3.28 4.97 3.49
N PHE A 47 3.37 4.32 2.33
CA PHE A 47 2.37 3.36 1.86
C PHE A 47 2.84 1.93 2.02
N ILE A 48 1.99 1.11 2.65
CA ILE A 48 2.17 -0.33 2.84
C ILE A 48 0.83 -1.03 2.58
N SER A 49 0.84 -2.21 1.96
CA SER A 49 -0.37 -2.99 1.68
C SER A 49 -0.06 -4.49 1.74
N ASP A 50 -1.10 -5.31 1.80
CA ASP A 50 -1.01 -6.78 1.69
C ASP A 50 -0.02 -7.37 2.70
N ILE A 51 -0.13 -7.00 3.99
CA ILE A 51 0.79 -7.44 5.05
C ILE A 51 0.57 -8.92 5.40
N HIS A 52 -0.68 -9.38 5.39
CA HIS A 52 -1.11 -10.75 5.69
C HIS A 52 -0.38 -11.36 6.92
N PHE A 53 0.36 -12.45 6.71
CA PHE A 53 1.03 -13.20 7.76
C PHE A 53 2.33 -12.56 8.25
N ARG A 54 2.81 -11.48 7.63
CA ARG A 54 4.17 -10.98 7.86
C ARG A 54 4.23 -10.08 9.09
N THR A 55 5.24 -10.30 9.94
CA THR A 55 5.56 -9.42 11.07
C THR A 55 6.54 -8.35 10.63
N LEU A 56 6.27 -7.09 10.96
CA LEU A 56 7.19 -5.98 10.72
C LEU A 56 8.41 -6.08 11.66
N PRO A 57 9.65 -6.13 11.13
CA PRO A 57 10.86 -6.14 11.95
C PRO A 57 11.05 -4.79 12.65
N LYS A 58 11.24 -4.79 13.98
CA LYS A 58 11.45 -3.57 14.78
C LYS A 58 12.58 -2.69 14.24
N LYS A 59 13.73 -3.29 13.92
CA LYS A 59 14.89 -2.57 13.34
C LYS A 59 14.56 -1.86 12.03
N TRP A 60 13.74 -2.46 11.18
CA TRP A 60 13.37 -1.83 9.92
C TRP A 60 12.43 -0.64 10.15
N VAL A 61 11.52 -0.75 11.13
CA VAL A 61 10.66 0.36 11.54
C VAL A 61 11.47 1.50 12.18
N GLU A 62 12.48 1.19 12.99
CA GLU A 62 13.41 2.18 13.54
C GLU A 62 14.14 2.97 12.43
N GLU A 63 14.41 2.37 11.27
CA GLU A 63 14.94 3.12 10.11
C GLU A 63 13.88 4.03 9.48
N MET A 64 12.61 3.58 9.39
CA MET A 64 11.52 4.41 8.87
C MET A 64 11.19 5.58 9.79
N MET A 65 11.37 5.43 11.11
CA MET A 65 11.19 6.53 12.07
C MET A 65 12.22 7.66 11.91
N LYS A 66 13.31 7.46 11.16
CA LYS A 66 14.29 8.51 10.85
C LYS A 66 13.86 9.34 9.64
N GLU A 67 12.88 8.88 8.88
CA GLU A 67 12.31 9.60 7.75
C GLU A 67 11.22 10.55 8.27
N GLU A 68 11.13 11.75 7.70
CA GLU A 68 10.08 12.72 8.02
C GLU A 68 8.76 12.33 7.33
N ILE A 69 8.10 11.30 7.86
CA ILE A 69 6.82 10.77 7.33
C ILE A 69 5.66 11.44 8.09
N ASP A 70 4.74 12.07 7.36
CA ASP A 70 3.58 12.74 7.93
C ASP A 70 2.44 11.76 8.22
N TYR A 71 2.22 10.79 7.32
CA TYR A 71 1.17 9.77 7.47
C TYR A 71 1.58 8.40 6.95
N VAL A 72 1.11 7.36 7.65
CA VAL A 72 1.12 5.98 7.17
C VAL A 72 -0.22 5.65 6.53
N ILE A 73 -0.20 5.03 5.36
CA ILE A 73 -1.39 4.55 4.65
C ILE A 73 -1.27 3.04 4.49
N ILE A 74 -2.21 2.30 5.10
CA ILE A 74 -2.35 0.86 4.94
C ILE A 74 -3.41 0.58 3.86
N GLY A 75 -2.97 0.10 2.71
CA GLY A 75 -3.79 -0.19 1.52
C GLY A 75 -4.60 -1.49 1.60
N GLY A 76 -5.04 -1.91 2.78
CA GLY A 76 -5.77 -3.17 3.01
C GLY A 76 -4.91 -4.41 3.16
N ASP A 77 -5.59 -5.52 3.47
CA ASP A 77 -5.03 -6.84 3.77
C ASP A 77 -3.95 -6.81 4.86
N LEU A 78 -4.29 -6.10 5.95
CA LEU A 78 -3.55 -6.08 7.21
C LEU A 78 -3.72 -7.40 7.97
N ALA A 79 -4.91 -8.00 7.89
CA ALA A 79 -5.34 -9.18 8.60
C ALA A 79 -5.83 -10.27 7.63
N GLU A 80 -5.73 -11.52 8.06
CA GLU A 80 -6.26 -12.68 7.34
C GLU A 80 -6.61 -13.77 8.36
N ARG A 81 -7.48 -14.73 7.99
CA ARG A 81 -7.76 -15.90 8.84
C ARG A 81 -6.45 -16.59 9.24
N HIS A 82 -6.41 -17.02 10.50
CA HIS A 82 -5.26 -17.67 11.15
C HIS A 82 -4.07 -16.76 11.50
N VAL A 83 -4.11 -15.47 11.15
CA VAL A 83 -3.14 -14.51 11.70
C VAL A 83 -3.50 -14.24 13.17
N PRO A 84 -2.58 -14.44 14.13
CA PRO A 84 -2.83 -14.10 15.53
C PRO A 84 -3.06 -12.60 15.70
N GLU A 85 -4.03 -12.24 16.53
CA GLU A 85 -4.34 -10.83 16.82
C GLU A 85 -3.14 -10.07 17.39
N GLU A 86 -2.33 -10.72 18.22
CA GLU A 86 -1.08 -10.14 18.73
C GLU A 86 -0.13 -9.70 17.60
N ARG A 87 -0.13 -10.39 16.46
CA ARG A 87 0.69 -10.01 15.30
C ARG A 87 0.14 -8.76 14.61
N ILE A 88 -1.18 -8.70 14.45
CA ILE A 88 -1.87 -7.53 13.87
C ILE A 88 -1.61 -6.31 14.76
N MET A 89 -1.82 -6.45 16.07
CA MET A 89 -1.55 -5.40 17.05
C MET A 89 -0.07 -4.99 17.03
N HIS A 90 0.87 -5.93 17.04
CA HIS A 90 2.31 -5.61 16.95
C HIS A 90 2.64 -4.79 15.70
N ASN A 91 2.11 -5.18 14.54
CA ASN A 91 2.34 -4.47 13.28
C ASN A 91 1.77 -3.05 13.33
N LEU A 92 0.54 -2.87 13.80
CA LEU A 92 -0.08 -1.55 13.99
C LEU A 92 0.72 -0.69 14.98
N GLN A 93 1.12 -1.26 16.11
CA GLN A 93 1.97 -0.57 17.09
C GLN A 93 3.31 -0.14 16.51
N GLN A 94 3.92 -0.95 15.63
CA GLN A 94 5.14 -0.54 14.96
C GLN A 94 4.89 0.59 13.96
N LEU A 95 3.87 0.48 13.11
CA LEU A 95 3.54 1.51 12.12
C LEU A 95 3.17 2.84 12.77
N ARG A 96 2.48 2.81 13.92
CA ARG A 96 2.08 4.02 14.65
C ARG A 96 3.27 4.80 15.22
N LYS A 97 4.42 4.15 15.42
CA LYS A 97 5.66 4.86 15.80
C LYS A 97 6.23 5.71 14.68
N ILE A 98 5.86 5.42 13.43
CA ILE A 98 6.30 6.17 12.25
C ILE A 98 5.45 7.44 12.15
N ALA A 99 4.12 7.29 12.00
CA ALA A 99 3.20 8.41 11.84
C ALA A 99 1.74 7.96 12.09
N PRO A 100 0.76 8.90 12.20
CA PRO A 100 -0.66 8.55 12.24
C PRO A 100 -1.09 7.70 11.04
N ILE A 101 -2.00 6.76 11.28
CA ILE A 101 -2.35 5.71 10.31
C ILE A 101 -3.72 5.95 9.70
N PHE A 102 -3.78 5.95 8.37
CA PHE A 102 -5.00 5.72 7.59
C PHE A 102 -5.04 4.29 7.06
N TYR A 103 -6.24 3.72 6.98
CA TYR A 103 -6.44 2.34 6.56
C TYR A 103 -7.70 2.20 5.68
N VAL A 104 -7.61 1.45 4.59
CA VAL A 104 -8.77 0.96 3.83
C VAL A 104 -8.90 -0.54 4.00
N TYR A 105 -10.12 -1.07 3.92
CA TYR A 105 -10.35 -2.51 3.95
C TYR A 105 -9.85 -3.19 2.69
N GLY A 106 -9.19 -4.33 2.86
CA GLY A 106 -8.98 -5.32 1.81
C GLY A 106 -9.95 -6.50 1.92
N ASN A 107 -9.82 -7.45 0.99
CA ASN A 107 -10.72 -8.60 0.90
C ASN A 107 -10.46 -9.65 1.99
N ASN A 108 -9.21 -9.83 2.45
CA ASN A 108 -8.84 -10.82 3.48
C ASN A 108 -9.11 -10.32 4.91
N ASP A 109 -9.13 -9.01 5.10
CA ASP A 109 -9.28 -8.37 6.42
C ASP A 109 -10.54 -8.84 7.17
N ARG A 110 -11.65 -9.03 6.46
CA ARG A 110 -12.93 -9.43 7.06
C ARG A 110 -12.99 -10.90 7.49
N GLU A 111 -12.01 -11.71 7.12
CA GLU A 111 -11.99 -13.12 7.49
C GLU A 111 -11.83 -13.34 9.00
N ILE A 112 -11.31 -12.36 9.74
CA ILE A 112 -11.20 -12.42 11.21
C ILE A 112 -12.45 -11.89 11.94
N GLY A 113 -13.45 -11.40 11.20
CA GLY A 113 -14.66 -10.74 11.70
C GLY A 113 -14.53 -9.21 11.74
N GLU A 114 -15.51 -8.51 11.15
CA GLU A 114 -15.50 -7.04 11.00
C GLU A 114 -15.47 -6.33 12.36
N GLU A 115 -16.36 -6.69 13.30
CA GLU A 115 -16.39 -6.11 14.65
C GLU A 115 -15.05 -6.27 15.39
N ARG A 116 -14.40 -7.43 15.20
CA ARG A 116 -13.11 -7.72 15.83
C ARG A 116 -12.02 -6.82 15.27
N LEU A 117 -11.97 -6.68 13.95
CA LEU A 117 -10.98 -5.82 13.30
C LEU A 117 -11.24 -4.34 13.62
N GLU A 118 -12.48 -3.88 13.59
CA GLU A 118 -12.85 -2.50 13.98
C GLU A 118 -12.42 -2.18 15.41
N ARG A 119 -12.59 -3.12 16.36
CA ARG A 119 -12.11 -2.97 17.72
C ARG A 119 -10.59 -2.78 17.76
N ILE A 120 -9.83 -3.66 17.08
CA ILE A 120 -8.36 -3.59 17.06
C ILE A 120 -7.90 -2.26 16.45
N LEU A 121 -8.47 -1.86 15.30
CA LEU A 121 -8.12 -0.61 14.61
C LEU A 121 -8.40 0.61 15.51
N LYS A 122 -9.54 0.62 16.19
CA LYS A 122 -9.91 1.67 17.15
C LYS A 122 -8.97 1.72 18.36
N GLU A 123 -8.64 0.58 18.95
CA GLU A 123 -7.68 0.49 20.06
C GLU A 123 -6.28 1.00 19.68
N GLN A 124 -5.91 0.87 18.40
CA GLN A 124 -4.64 1.34 17.86
C GLN A 124 -4.70 2.74 17.23
N ASP A 125 -5.81 3.47 17.38
CA ASP A 125 -5.98 4.85 16.88
C ASP A 125 -5.79 4.97 15.36
N VAL A 126 -6.25 3.95 14.63
CA VAL A 126 -6.22 3.91 13.16
C VAL A 126 -7.45 4.60 12.59
N HIS A 127 -7.24 5.52 11.66
CA HIS A 127 -8.30 6.21 10.94
C HIS A 127 -8.75 5.35 9.75
N VAL A 128 -9.94 4.77 9.87
CA VAL A 128 -10.52 3.91 8.83
C VAL A 128 -11.19 4.78 7.76
N LEU A 129 -10.74 4.62 6.52
CA LEU A 129 -11.36 5.17 5.32
C LEU A 129 -12.27 4.11 4.70
N ARG A 130 -13.58 4.29 4.87
CA ARG A 130 -14.64 3.42 4.36
C ARG A 130 -15.73 4.28 3.74
N ASN A 131 -15.66 4.44 2.43
CA ASN A 131 -16.58 5.26 1.62
C ASN A 131 -16.68 6.71 2.13
N ASN A 132 -15.57 7.28 2.56
CA ASN A 132 -15.52 8.63 3.12
C ASN A 132 -14.21 9.33 2.76
N SER A 133 -14.17 10.63 3.08
CA SER A 133 -13.00 11.48 2.95
C SER A 133 -12.77 12.30 4.22
N VAL A 134 -11.51 12.66 4.44
CA VAL A 134 -11.05 13.37 5.64
C VAL A 134 -10.01 14.41 5.20
N CYS A 135 -10.09 15.61 5.78
CA CYS A 135 -9.07 16.63 5.61
C CYS A 135 -7.84 16.30 6.48
N LEU A 136 -6.65 16.37 5.90
CA LEU A 136 -5.41 16.20 6.66
C LEU A 136 -5.18 17.48 7.47
N THR A 137 -5.40 17.42 8.78
CA THR A 137 -5.43 18.62 9.64
C THR A 137 -4.14 19.43 9.63
N GLN A 138 -2.99 18.78 9.45
CA GLN A 138 -1.67 19.45 9.34
C GLN A 138 -1.35 19.90 7.91
N HIS A 139 -2.07 19.40 6.91
CA HIS A 139 -1.92 19.72 5.50
C HIS A 139 -3.30 20.02 4.91
N SER A 140 -3.92 21.13 5.33
CA SER A 140 -5.33 21.44 5.06
C SER A 140 -5.70 21.58 3.58
N ASP A 141 -4.72 21.71 2.70
CA ASP A 141 -4.90 21.66 1.24
C ASP A 141 -5.26 20.24 0.73
N TRP A 142 -5.06 19.22 1.56
CA TRP A 142 -5.19 17.81 1.21
C TRP A 142 -6.43 17.17 1.82
N MET A 143 -7.18 16.49 0.96
CA MET A 143 -8.16 15.48 1.35
C MET A 143 -7.60 14.09 1.07
N ILE A 144 -7.68 13.20 2.05
CA ILE A 144 -7.52 11.77 1.83
C ILE A 144 -8.90 11.11 1.83
N CYS A 145 -9.14 10.24 0.87
CA CYS A 145 -10.39 9.53 0.74
C CYS A 145 -10.14 8.06 0.45
N GLY A 146 -11.05 7.20 0.89
CA GLY A 146 -10.94 5.78 0.64
C GLY A 146 -12.27 5.08 0.49
N THR A 147 -12.29 4.07 -0.37
CA THR A 147 -13.41 3.17 -0.58
C THR A 147 -13.32 1.97 0.35
N ASP A 148 -14.47 1.37 0.67
CA ASP A 148 -14.47 -0.03 1.11
C ASP A 148 -13.89 -0.96 0.02
N ASP A 149 -13.62 -2.22 0.37
CA ASP A 149 -13.06 -3.20 -0.57
C ASP A 149 -14.03 -3.46 -1.74
N PRO A 150 -13.60 -3.26 -3.01
CA PRO A 150 -14.45 -3.44 -4.18
C PRO A 150 -15.05 -4.84 -4.32
N SER A 151 -14.37 -5.89 -3.83
CA SER A 151 -14.85 -7.27 -3.98
C SER A 151 -16.12 -7.55 -3.15
N THR A 152 -16.35 -6.76 -2.09
CA THR A 152 -17.51 -6.90 -1.21
C THR A 152 -18.80 -6.30 -1.74
N ARG A 153 -18.76 -5.57 -2.87
CA ARG A 153 -19.87 -4.74 -3.39
C ARG A 153 -20.37 -3.66 -2.40
N ARG A 154 -19.61 -3.35 -1.35
CA ARG A 154 -19.91 -2.27 -0.40
C ARG A 154 -19.21 -0.96 -0.76
N ALA A 155 -18.25 -1.00 -1.67
CA ALA A 155 -17.54 0.18 -2.11
C ALA A 155 -18.48 1.17 -2.83
N ASP A 156 -18.50 2.42 -2.37
CA ASP A 156 -19.29 3.51 -2.94
C ASP A 156 -18.36 4.69 -3.23
N ILE A 157 -17.92 4.77 -4.49
CA ILE A 157 -16.99 5.81 -4.94
C ILE A 157 -17.64 7.21 -4.94
N TYR A 158 -18.95 7.30 -5.15
CA TYR A 158 -19.65 8.58 -5.14
C TYR A 158 -19.68 9.15 -3.73
N GLN A 159 -19.97 8.30 -2.74
CA GLN A 159 -19.89 8.67 -1.33
C GLN A 159 -18.45 9.01 -0.92
N THR A 160 -17.46 8.23 -1.34
CA THR A 160 -16.03 8.49 -1.07
C THR A 160 -15.60 9.90 -1.50
N LEU A 161 -16.02 10.31 -2.71
CA LEU A 161 -15.56 11.58 -3.31
C LEU A 161 -16.49 12.76 -3.02
N ALA A 162 -17.63 12.55 -2.36
CA ALA A 162 -18.61 13.61 -2.08
C ALA A 162 -18.01 14.80 -1.30
N GLY A 163 -17.06 14.54 -0.40
CA GLY A 163 -16.38 15.59 0.37
C GLY A 163 -15.16 16.20 -0.32
N CYS A 164 -14.81 15.78 -1.54
CA CYS A 164 -13.57 16.18 -2.22
C CYS A 164 -13.75 17.29 -3.27
N SER A 165 -14.97 17.79 -3.50
CA SER A 165 -15.25 18.76 -4.57
C SER A 165 -14.51 20.10 -4.40
N GLU A 166 -14.35 20.56 -3.16
CA GLU A 166 -13.66 21.83 -2.82
C GLU A 166 -12.20 21.62 -2.41
N ALA A 167 -11.68 20.39 -2.52
CA ALA A 167 -10.30 20.08 -2.12
C ALA A 167 -9.31 20.57 -3.16
N LYS A 168 -8.19 21.18 -2.73
CA LYS A 168 -7.11 21.57 -3.65
C LYS A 168 -6.36 20.36 -4.18
N GLU A 169 -6.08 19.41 -3.30
CA GLU A 169 -5.36 18.19 -3.61
C GLU A 169 -6.07 16.98 -2.98
N VAL A 170 -6.15 15.89 -3.73
CA VAL A 170 -6.88 14.67 -3.30
C VAL A 170 -5.98 13.44 -3.41
N ILE A 171 -5.89 12.68 -2.33
CA ILE A 171 -5.31 11.34 -2.28
C ILE A 171 -6.48 10.34 -2.24
N PHE A 172 -6.52 9.44 -3.22
CA PHE A 172 -7.50 8.37 -3.30
C PHE A 172 -6.86 7.03 -2.97
N VAL A 173 -7.40 6.34 -1.97
CA VAL A 173 -6.91 5.04 -1.52
C VAL A 173 -7.99 3.99 -1.74
N SER A 174 -7.65 2.90 -2.41
CA SER A 174 -8.51 1.73 -2.53
C SER A 174 -7.63 0.50 -2.39
N HIS A 175 -8.15 -0.59 -1.84
CA HIS A 175 -7.36 -1.82 -1.77
C HIS A 175 -6.97 -2.32 -3.17
N SER A 176 -7.90 -2.22 -4.13
CA SER A 176 -7.71 -2.64 -5.52
C SER A 176 -7.82 -1.46 -6.51
N PRO A 177 -7.07 -1.46 -7.63
CA PRO A 177 -7.05 -0.35 -8.60
C PRO A 177 -8.33 -0.23 -9.45
N VAL A 178 -9.33 -1.09 -9.25
CA VAL A 178 -10.58 -1.14 -10.05
C VAL A 178 -11.27 0.22 -10.18
N PHE A 179 -11.23 1.05 -9.13
CA PHE A 179 -11.88 2.37 -9.13
C PHE A 179 -11.02 3.51 -9.64
N PHE A 180 -9.75 3.31 -10.00
CA PHE A 180 -8.86 4.40 -10.37
C PHE A 180 -9.35 5.22 -11.56
N LYS A 181 -9.81 4.55 -12.63
CA LYS A 181 -10.39 5.24 -13.78
C LYS A 181 -11.65 6.02 -13.39
N LYS A 182 -12.51 5.41 -12.56
CA LYS A 182 -13.76 6.06 -12.16
C LYS A 182 -13.51 7.26 -11.24
N ALA A 183 -12.47 7.21 -10.41
CA ALA A 183 -12.07 8.32 -9.57
C ALA A 183 -11.63 9.53 -10.42
N ASP A 184 -10.83 9.30 -11.48
CA ASP A 184 -10.41 10.38 -12.40
C ASP A 184 -11.59 11.00 -13.17
N GLU A 185 -12.64 10.23 -13.46
CA GLU A 185 -13.87 10.73 -14.09
C GLU A 185 -14.70 11.64 -13.16
N LEU A 186 -14.55 11.48 -11.84
CA LEU A 186 -15.39 12.14 -10.84
C LEU A 186 -14.69 13.32 -10.14
N ALA A 187 -13.36 13.28 -10.03
CA ALA A 187 -12.59 14.31 -9.34
C ALA A 187 -11.15 14.40 -9.85
N LYS A 188 -10.51 15.54 -9.59
CA LYS A 188 -9.08 15.75 -9.89
C LYS A 188 -8.23 15.09 -8.79
N ILE A 189 -7.80 13.84 -9.02
CA ILE A 189 -7.05 13.07 -8.03
C ILE A 189 -5.55 13.21 -8.24
N ARG A 190 -4.81 13.73 -7.25
CA ARG A 190 -3.35 13.90 -7.34
C ARG A 190 -2.59 12.60 -7.22
N LEU A 191 -3.02 11.74 -6.30
CA LEU A 191 -2.34 10.49 -5.99
C LEU A 191 -3.36 9.38 -5.76
N LYS A 192 -3.24 8.29 -6.51
CA LYS A 192 -4.03 7.07 -6.34
C LYS A 192 -3.15 5.95 -5.81
N LEU A 193 -3.60 5.27 -4.76
CA LEU A 193 -2.84 4.23 -4.05
C LEU A 193 -3.66 2.94 -3.96
N ALA A 194 -3.06 1.80 -4.34
CA ALA A 194 -3.65 0.47 -4.19
C ALA A 194 -2.60 -0.64 -4.02
N GLY A 195 -3.05 -1.77 -3.47
CA GLY A 195 -2.30 -3.02 -3.33
C GLY A 195 -3.00 -4.14 -4.11
N HIS A 196 -3.36 -5.24 -3.41
CA HIS A 196 -4.20 -6.37 -3.85
C HIS A 196 -3.58 -7.28 -4.92
N THR A 197 -2.86 -6.73 -5.90
CA THR A 197 -2.35 -7.51 -7.04
C THR A 197 -1.15 -8.41 -6.69
N HIS A 198 -0.48 -8.11 -5.57
CA HIS A 198 0.82 -8.67 -5.19
C HIS A 198 1.90 -8.60 -6.28
N GLY A 199 1.70 -7.78 -7.31
CA GLY A 199 2.54 -7.80 -8.50
C GLY A 199 2.48 -9.09 -9.32
N GLY A 200 1.45 -9.92 -9.13
CA GLY A 200 1.42 -11.29 -9.63
C GLY A 200 2.53 -12.13 -9.01
N GLN A 201 2.61 -12.13 -7.67
CA GLN A 201 3.57 -12.77 -6.75
C GLN A 201 4.64 -13.71 -7.33
N ILE A 202 4.26 -14.66 -8.18
CA ILE A 202 5.17 -15.53 -8.95
C ILE A 202 5.09 -15.16 -10.43
N ARG A 203 6.19 -14.63 -10.97
CA ARG A 203 6.34 -14.22 -12.37
C ARG A 203 7.42 -14.99 -13.10
N PHE A 204 7.20 -15.22 -14.39
CA PHE A 204 8.20 -15.69 -15.35
C PHE A 204 8.38 -14.61 -16.43
N GLY A 205 9.32 -13.68 -16.18
CA GLY A 205 9.49 -12.49 -17.00
C GLY A 205 8.25 -11.58 -16.94
N PRO A 206 7.64 -11.20 -18.08
CA PRO A 206 6.45 -10.36 -18.09
C PRO A 206 5.18 -11.13 -17.68
N LEU A 207 5.21 -12.46 -17.62
CA LEU A 207 4.05 -13.29 -17.32
C LEU A 207 3.85 -13.40 -15.80
N GLY A 208 2.67 -13.03 -15.32
CA GLY A 208 2.20 -13.23 -13.95
C GLY A 208 0.67 -13.27 -13.94
N LEU A 209 0.05 -13.83 -12.89
CA LEU A 209 -1.41 -13.95 -12.79
C LEU A 209 -2.12 -12.60 -12.68
N HIS A 210 -1.42 -11.60 -12.14
CA HIS A 210 -1.89 -10.23 -12.01
C HIS A 210 -0.85 -9.25 -12.56
N GLU A 211 -1.30 -8.01 -12.76
CA GLU A 211 -0.41 -6.92 -13.16
C GLU A 211 0.74 -6.76 -12.18
N ARG A 212 1.90 -6.37 -12.71
CA ARG A 212 3.06 -6.04 -11.87
C ARG A 212 2.80 -4.69 -11.22
N GLY A 213 3.22 -4.53 -9.97
CA GLY A 213 3.20 -3.24 -9.30
C GLY A 213 3.97 -2.19 -10.10
N SER A 214 3.46 -0.97 -10.09
CA SER A 214 4.02 0.15 -10.84
C SER A 214 3.72 1.48 -10.16
N PHE A 215 4.61 2.44 -10.39
CA PHE A 215 4.41 3.84 -10.05
C PHE A 215 4.47 4.65 -11.35
N GLN A 216 3.41 5.39 -11.65
CA GLN A 216 3.29 6.15 -12.89
C GLN A 216 2.86 7.58 -12.58
N VAL A 217 3.53 8.56 -13.20
CA VAL A 217 3.16 9.97 -13.13
C VAL A 217 2.78 10.45 -14.53
N ARG A 218 1.60 11.07 -14.66
CA ARG A 218 1.12 11.68 -15.90
C ARG A 218 0.53 13.05 -15.58
N GLU A 219 1.05 14.10 -16.21
CA GLU A 219 0.56 15.47 -16.02
C GLU A 219 0.51 15.90 -14.54
N GLY A 220 1.49 15.44 -13.74
CA GLY A 220 1.54 15.70 -12.29
C GLY A 220 0.61 14.82 -11.44
N HIS A 221 -0.17 13.93 -12.04
CA HIS A 221 -1.03 12.95 -11.35
C HIS A 221 -0.32 11.61 -11.22
N ALA A 222 -0.20 11.11 -10.00
CA ALA A 222 0.51 9.88 -9.68
C ALA A 222 -0.45 8.71 -9.41
N THR A 223 -0.06 7.52 -9.85
CA THR A 223 -0.77 6.26 -9.59
C THR A 223 0.23 5.21 -9.12
N LEU A 224 -0.04 4.64 -7.95
CA LEU A 224 0.71 3.53 -7.39
C LEU A 224 -0.20 2.30 -7.28
N VAL A 225 0.26 1.19 -7.88
CA VAL A 225 -0.21 -0.16 -7.55
C VAL A 225 1.00 -0.90 -6.98
N SER A 226 0.95 -1.28 -5.71
CA SER A 226 2.06 -1.93 -5.02
C SER A 226 2.13 -3.43 -5.31
N ASN A 227 3.35 -4.00 -5.27
CA ASN A 227 3.55 -5.44 -5.18
C ASN A 227 3.17 -5.99 -3.79
N GLY A 228 2.90 -5.15 -2.79
CA GLY A 228 2.53 -5.54 -1.43
C GLY A 228 3.72 -5.99 -0.59
N TYR A 229 3.54 -5.96 0.74
CA TYR A 229 4.61 -6.23 1.71
C TYR A 229 4.72 -7.71 2.10
N GLY A 230 3.59 -8.37 2.28
CA GLY A 230 3.51 -9.75 2.73
C GLY A 230 3.51 -10.74 1.57
N THR A 231 2.92 -11.90 1.79
CA THR A 231 2.63 -12.89 0.76
C THR A 231 1.23 -13.42 1.00
N THR A 232 0.64 -13.95 -0.05
CA THR A 232 -0.51 -14.87 0.07
C THR A 232 -0.09 -16.16 0.80
N LYS A 233 -0.94 -17.19 0.75
CA LYS A 233 -0.70 -18.51 1.38
C LYS A 233 0.66 -19.15 1.08
N ILE A 234 1.27 -18.84 -0.07
CA ILE A 234 2.59 -19.35 -0.43
C ILE A 234 3.63 -18.27 -0.08
N PRO A 235 4.56 -18.52 0.87
CA PRO A 235 5.55 -17.54 1.33
C PRO A 235 6.75 -17.43 0.37
N LEU A 236 6.47 -17.23 -0.92
CA LEU A 236 7.45 -17.15 -1.99
C LEU A 236 7.06 -16.06 -2.98
N ARG A 237 8.03 -15.27 -3.46
CA ARG A 237 7.86 -14.28 -4.52
C ARG A 237 8.86 -14.56 -5.64
N LEU A 238 8.55 -14.24 -6.89
CA LEU A 238 9.51 -14.29 -8.01
C LEU A 238 9.20 -13.20 -9.01
N GLY A 239 10.12 -12.27 -9.25
CA GLY A 239 9.93 -11.17 -10.20
C GLY A 239 8.94 -10.08 -9.74
N ALA A 240 8.46 -10.17 -8.49
CA ALA A 240 7.56 -9.23 -7.83
C ALA A 240 7.96 -9.12 -6.35
N PRO A 241 9.14 -8.53 -6.05
CA PRO A 241 9.67 -8.48 -4.69
C PRO A 241 8.73 -7.75 -3.73
N ALA A 242 8.75 -8.13 -2.46
CA ALA A 242 8.00 -7.44 -1.43
C ALA A 242 8.50 -6.00 -1.26
N GLU A 243 7.57 -5.06 -1.19
CA GLU A 243 7.89 -3.63 -1.19
C GLU A 243 6.95 -2.81 -0.31
N THR A 244 7.45 -1.66 0.12
CA THR A 244 6.70 -0.52 0.66
C THR A 244 7.16 0.75 -0.04
N HIS A 245 6.46 1.85 0.17
CA HIS A 245 6.73 3.08 -0.57
C HIS A 245 6.78 4.29 0.34
N ILE A 246 7.79 5.14 0.14
CA ILE A 246 7.78 6.52 0.60
C ILE A 246 7.47 7.38 -0.61
N ILE A 247 6.44 8.22 -0.47
CA ILE A 247 5.97 9.11 -1.53
C ILE A 247 6.08 10.52 -0.99
N LYS A 248 7.08 11.26 -1.46
CA LYS A 248 7.23 12.67 -1.16
C LYS A 248 6.48 13.49 -2.20
N ILE A 249 5.60 14.36 -1.75
CA ILE A 249 4.90 15.31 -2.58
C ILE A 249 5.45 16.69 -2.26
N GLU A 250 6.21 17.24 -3.18
CA GLU A 250 6.87 18.54 -3.01
C GLU A 250 5.98 19.65 -3.57
N ARG A 251 5.86 20.75 -2.82
CA ARG A 251 5.19 21.94 -3.33
C ARG A 251 6.03 22.55 -4.45
N MET A 252 5.40 22.94 -5.56
CA MET A 252 6.07 23.76 -6.58
C MET A 252 6.15 25.21 -6.08
N ILE A 253 7.30 25.84 -6.24
CA ILE A 253 7.48 27.28 -5.99
C ILE A 253 7.33 28.01 -7.34
N GLU A 254 6.95 29.30 -7.35
CA GLU A 254 6.74 30.09 -8.57
C GLU A 254 7.92 30.05 -9.58
N GLU A 255 9.14 29.76 -9.12
CA GLU A 255 10.33 29.57 -9.97
C GLU A 255 10.27 28.27 -10.82
N ASP A 256 9.51 27.26 -10.40
CA ASP A 256 9.34 25.99 -11.11
C ASP A 256 8.29 26.05 -12.23
N LEU A 257 7.54 27.16 -12.32
CA LEU A 257 6.42 27.35 -13.25
C LEU A 257 6.77 28.26 -14.45
N GLN A 258 8.02 28.72 -14.56
CA GLN A 258 8.56 29.49 -15.69
C GLN A 258 9.37 28.62 -16.66
#